data_AF-A0A3D5DN47-F1
#
_entry.id   AF-A0A3D5DN47-F1
#
_cell.length_a   1.000
_cell.length_b   1.000
_cell.length_c   1.000
_cell.angle_alpha   90.00
_cell.angle_beta   90.00
_cell.angle_gamma   90.00
#
_symmetry.space_group_name_H-M   'P 1'
#
loop_
_entity.id
_entity.type
_entity.pdbx_description
1 polymer ?
#
loop_
_entity_poly.entity_id
_entity_poly.type
_entity_poly.pdbx_seq_one_letter_code
_entity_poly.pdbx_strand_id
1 'polypeptide(L)'
;NPNADQVEGDRCYHDLGSVPGGVEAVVIGTRPETAEATMRECADLGIRHVWMHRLYGTGSVSAAATEYGRQHGITVIDGGCPLMFNPTADPGHKIMRFWFTRTGNVPKQV
;
A
#
# COMPACT_ATOMS: atom_id res chain seq x y z
N ASN A 1 -9.54 -7.68 5.31
CA ASN A 1 -9.46 -7.10 6.68
C ASN A 1 -9.47 -8.29 7.62
N PRO A 2 -8.40 -8.56 8.37
CA PRO A 2 -8.30 -9.74 9.24
C PRO A 2 -9.36 -9.80 10.34
N ASN A 3 -10.06 -8.70 10.64
CA ASN A 3 -10.99 -8.59 11.76
C ASN A 3 -12.46 -8.48 11.34
N ALA A 4 -12.79 -8.73 10.07
CA ALA A 4 -14.16 -8.62 9.57
C ALA A 4 -14.42 -9.65 8.46
N ASP A 5 -15.65 -10.19 8.45
CA ASP A 5 -16.12 -11.06 7.37
C ASP A 5 -16.76 -10.26 6.23
N GLN A 6 -17.21 -9.03 6.50
CA GLN A 6 -17.83 -8.13 5.53
C GLN A 6 -17.55 -6.65 5.86
N VAL A 7 -17.37 -5.81 4.83
CA VAL A 7 -17.28 -4.34 4.91
C VAL A 7 -18.08 -3.76 3.75
N GLU A 8 -18.98 -2.81 4.02
CA GLU A 8 -19.81 -2.15 2.99
C GLU A 8 -20.60 -3.12 2.07
N GLY A 9 -20.91 -4.32 2.56
CA GLY A 9 -21.59 -5.37 1.80
C GLY A 9 -20.64 -6.33 1.07
N ASP A 10 -19.36 -5.97 0.94
CA ASP A 10 -18.34 -6.80 0.29
C ASP A 10 -17.69 -7.77 1.26
N ARG A 11 -17.49 -9.01 0.80
CA ARG A 11 -16.82 -10.05 1.58
C ARG A 11 -15.37 -9.65 1.86
N CYS A 12 -14.96 -9.81 3.11
CA CYS A 12 -13.59 -9.66 3.53
C CYS A 12 -12.90 -11.02 3.70
N TYR A 13 -11.62 -11.05 3.40
CA TYR A 13 -10.74 -12.19 3.64
C TYR A 13 -9.76 -11.83 4.75
N HIS A 14 -9.42 -12.83 5.57
CA HIS A 14 -8.56 -12.62 6.75
C HIS A 14 -7.07 -12.53 6.38
N ASP A 15 -6.72 -13.07 5.23
CA ASP A 15 -5.38 -13.12 4.65
C ASP A 15 -5.49 -12.99 3.11
N LEU A 16 -4.38 -12.70 2.45
CA LEU A 16 -4.31 -12.52 0.99
C LEU A 16 -4.47 -13.85 0.25
N GLY A 17 -3.95 -14.94 0.82
CA GLY A 17 -4.02 -16.29 0.23
C GLY A 17 -5.45 -16.82 0.09
N SER A 18 -6.36 -16.36 0.93
CA SER A 18 -7.79 -16.73 0.93
C SER A 18 -8.61 -16.03 -0.16
N VAL A 19 -8.05 -15.03 -0.86
CA VAL A 19 -8.76 -14.33 -1.96
C VAL A 19 -8.87 -15.27 -3.17
N PRO A 20 -10.10 -15.64 -3.61
CA PRO A 20 -10.27 -16.53 -4.76
C PRO A 20 -9.68 -15.92 -6.03
N GLY A 21 -8.80 -16.66 -6.70
CA GLY A 21 -8.10 -16.18 -7.90
C GLY A 21 -6.88 -15.30 -7.62
N GLY A 22 -6.58 -15.00 -6.35
CA GLY A 22 -5.45 -14.15 -5.95
C GLY A 22 -5.65 -12.67 -6.32
N VAL A 23 -4.58 -11.90 -6.16
CA VAL A 23 -4.55 -10.46 -6.49
C VAL A 23 -3.26 -10.09 -7.23
N GLU A 24 -3.34 -9.07 -8.09
CA GLU A 24 -2.18 -8.59 -8.84
C GLU A 24 -1.33 -7.58 -8.06
N ALA A 25 -1.98 -6.83 -7.15
CA ALA A 25 -1.37 -5.78 -6.36
C ALA A 25 -2.06 -5.61 -5.01
N VAL A 26 -1.34 -5.06 -4.03
CA VAL A 26 -1.84 -4.82 -2.67
C VAL A 26 -1.64 -3.37 -2.26
N VAL A 27 -2.69 -2.76 -1.72
CA VAL A 27 -2.62 -1.47 -1.02
C VAL A 27 -2.74 -1.71 0.49
N ILE A 28 -1.67 -1.43 1.22
CA ILE A 28 -1.63 -1.51 2.68
C ILE A 28 -2.14 -0.19 3.24
N GLY A 29 -3.33 -0.25 3.84
CA GLY A 29 -3.99 0.84 4.56
C GLY A 29 -4.08 0.62 6.07
N THR A 30 -3.31 -0.32 6.63
CA THR A 30 -3.27 -0.67 8.06
C THR A 30 -2.12 0.05 8.78
N ARG A 31 -1.98 -0.17 10.09
CA ARG A 31 -0.89 0.45 10.85
C ARG A 31 0.49 -0.08 10.39
N PRO A 32 1.56 0.73 10.46
CA PRO A 32 2.90 0.32 9.98
C PRO A 32 3.44 -0.96 10.61
N GLU A 33 3.06 -1.26 11.86
CA GLU A 33 3.54 -2.43 12.59
C GLU A 33 3.09 -3.75 11.96
N THR A 34 2.00 -3.74 11.19
CA THR A 34 1.49 -4.93 10.49
C THR A 34 1.95 -4.99 9.03
N ALA A 35 2.53 -3.92 8.49
CA ALA A 35 2.87 -3.82 7.07
C ALA A 35 3.94 -4.85 6.64
N GLU A 36 4.88 -5.18 7.53
CA GLU A 36 5.93 -6.16 7.21
C GLU A 36 5.35 -7.57 7.04
N ALA A 37 4.41 -7.98 7.90
CA ALA A 37 3.75 -9.28 7.78
C ALA A 37 3.00 -9.39 6.45
N THR A 38 2.26 -8.34 6.07
CA THR A 38 1.59 -8.28 4.76
C THR A 38 2.58 -8.30 3.60
N MET A 39 3.72 -7.59 3.69
CA MET A 39 4.74 -7.63 2.64
C MET A 39 5.37 -9.02 2.47
N ARG A 40 5.58 -9.75 3.57
CA ARG A 40 6.07 -11.13 3.54
C ARG A 40 5.08 -12.06 2.84
N GLU A 41 3.81 -11.95 3.20
CA GLU A 41 2.74 -12.69 2.54
C GLU A 41 2.67 -12.36 1.03
N CYS A 42 2.82 -11.08 0.66
CA CYS A 42 2.93 -10.69 -0.74
C CYS A 42 4.08 -11.41 -1.47
N ALA A 43 5.26 -11.48 -0.84
CA ALA A 43 6.41 -12.17 -1.42
C ALA A 43 6.15 -13.68 -1.59
N ASP A 44 5.56 -14.32 -0.58
CA ASP A 44 5.26 -15.76 -0.59
C ASP A 44 4.21 -16.11 -1.66
N LEU A 45 3.25 -15.22 -1.91
CA LEU A 45 2.21 -15.38 -2.93
C LEU A 45 2.65 -14.90 -4.33
N GLY A 46 3.86 -14.36 -4.47
CA GLY A 46 4.38 -13.85 -5.75
C GLY A 46 3.73 -12.53 -6.22
N ILE A 47 3.16 -11.75 -5.30
CA ILE A 47 2.58 -10.43 -5.57
C ILE A 47 3.72 -9.42 -5.71
N ARG A 48 3.82 -8.77 -6.88
CA ARG A 48 4.98 -7.92 -7.24
C ARG A 48 4.76 -6.42 -7.08
N HIS A 49 3.55 -5.99 -6.75
CA HIS A 49 3.21 -4.57 -6.64
C HIS A 49 2.53 -4.29 -5.30
N VAL A 50 3.18 -3.48 -4.46
CA VAL A 50 2.66 -3.14 -3.13
C VAL A 50 2.76 -1.64 -2.90
N TRP A 51 1.68 -1.04 -2.40
CA TRP A 51 1.63 0.37 -2.00
C TRP A 51 1.27 0.49 -0.52
N MET A 52 2.17 1.08 0.28
CA MET A 52 1.85 1.54 1.63
C MET A 52 1.27 2.97 1.61
N HIS A 53 -0.02 3.09 1.91
CA HIS A 53 -0.73 4.36 1.89
C HIS A 53 -0.24 5.33 2.98
N ARG A 54 0.02 6.58 2.62
CA ARG A 54 0.37 7.66 3.56
C ARG A 54 -0.19 9.00 3.10
N LEU A 55 -1.08 9.58 3.90
CA LEU A 55 -1.56 10.95 3.71
C LEU A 55 -0.73 11.96 4.55
N TYR A 56 -0.72 11.78 5.86
CA TYR A 56 0.06 12.58 6.83
C TYR A 56 0.77 11.65 7.83
N GLY A 57 1.79 12.16 8.52
CA GLY A 57 2.53 11.39 9.52
C GLY A 57 3.21 10.15 8.93
N THR A 58 3.27 9.07 9.70
CA THR A 58 3.84 7.78 9.25
C THR A 58 2.93 7.02 8.29
N GLY A 59 1.61 7.21 8.38
CA GLY A 59 0.63 6.49 7.56
C GLY A 59 0.74 4.97 7.80
N SER A 60 0.78 4.21 6.71
CA SER A 60 0.95 2.74 6.71
C SER A 60 2.40 2.33 6.37
N VAL A 61 3.31 3.30 6.24
CA VAL A 61 4.68 3.06 5.74
C VAL A 61 5.56 2.50 6.84
N SER A 62 6.19 1.37 6.56
CA SER A 62 7.20 0.74 7.41
C SER A 62 8.50 0.59 6.63
N ALA A 63 9.61 1.07 7.21
CA ALA A 63 10.93 0.96 6.57
C ALA A 63 11.34 -0.51 6.37
N ALA A 64 11.06 -1.37 7.35
CA ALA A 64 11.34 -2.80 7.27
C ALA A 64 10.53 -3.47 6.15
N ALA A 65 9.24 -3.12 6.01
CA ALA A 65 8.41 -3.62 4.91
C ALA A 65 8.93 -3.14 3.55
N THR A 66 9.30 -1.85 3.43
CA THR A 66 9.87 -1.30 2.20
C THR A 66 11.14 -2.04 1.78
N GLU A 67 12.08 -2.20 2.71
CA GLU A 67 13.35 -2.86 2.45
C GLU A 67 13.14 -4.33 2.08
N TYR A 68 12.34 -5.06 2.86
CA TYR A 68 12.04 -6.46 2.60
C TYR A 68 11.42 -6.66 1.21
N GLY A 69 10.40 -5.87 0.87
CA GLY A 69 9.73 -5.97 -0.43
C GLY A 69 10.69 -5.74 -1.60
N ARG A 70 11.49 -4.67 -1.53
CA ARG A 70 12.48 -4.36 -2.57
C ARG A 70 13.54 -5.46 -2.72
N GLN A 71 14.00 -6.05 -1.62
CA GLN A 71 14.94 -7.19 -1.65
C GLN A 71 14.33 -8.44 -2.31
N HIS A 72 13.01 -8.61 -2.27
CA HIS A 72 12.29 -9.74 -2.86
C HIS A 72 11.69 -9.43 -4.24
N GLY A 73 12.15 -8.35 -4.90
CA GLY A 73 11.73 -8.01 -6.25
C GLY A 73 10.31 -7.42 -6.35
N ILE A 74 9.76 -6.94 -5.24
CA ILE A 74 8.47 -6.23 -5.21
C ILE A 74 8.72 -4.76 -5.51
N THR A 75 7.96 -4.20 -6.45
CA THR A 75 7.86 -2.76 -6.64
C THR A 75 7.06 -2.16 -5.49
N VAL A 76 7.75 -1.39 -4.64
CA VAL A 76 7.14 -0.80 -3.43
C VAL A 76 6.94 0.70 -3.59
N ILE A 77 5.69 1.14 -3.51
CA ILE A 77 5.31 2.55 -3.33
C ILE A 77 5.20 2.81 -1.82
N ASP A 78 6.21 3.44 -1.23
CA ASP A 78 6.32 3.72 0.21
C ASP A 78 5.83 5.14 0.59
N GLY A 79 4.60 5.44 0.19
CA GLY A 79 3.88 6.63 0.64
C GLY A 79 2.93 7.23 -0.40
N GLY A 80 2.29 8.35 -0.05
CA GLY A 80 1.28 9.00 -0.88
C GLY A 80 -0.12 8.40 -0.75
N CYS A 81 -1.07 9.07 -1.41
CA CYS A 81 -2.47 8.66 -1.51
C CYS A 81 -2.83 8.30 -2.96
N PRO A 82 -3.58 7.21 -3.23
CA PRO A 82 -4.15 6.90 -4.56
C PRO A 82 -4.80 8.10 -5.25
N LEU A 83 -5.52 8.91 -4.50
CA LEU A 83 -6.21 10.09 -5.01
C LEU A 83 -5.26 11.19 -5.51
N MET A 84 -3.96 11.11 -5.24
CA MET A 84 -2.95 12.04 -5.76
C MET A 84 -2.62 11.83 -7.23
N PHE A 85 -3.03 10.72 -7.83
CA PHE A 85 -2.65 10.33 -9.18
C PHE A 85 -3.87 10.26 -10.12
N ASN A 86 -3.62 10.48 -11.41
CA ASN A 86 -4.67 10.35 -12.43
C ASN A 86 -5.06 8.87 -12.59
N PRO A 87 -6.32 8.57 -12.97
CA PRO A 87 -7.35 9.53 -13.37
C PRO A 87 -8.14 10.15 -12.21
N THR A 88 -7.95 9.68 -10.98
CA THR A 88 -8.79 10.05 -9.81
C THR A 88 -8.46 11.41 -9.19
N ALA A 89 -7.33 12.02 -9.52
CA ALA A 89 -6.86 13.22 -8.84
C ALA A 89 -7.66 14.50 -9.12
N ASP A 90 -8.29 15.03 -8.07
CA ASP A 90 -8.84 16.38 -8.04
C ASP A 90 -7.73 17.45 -7.88
N PRO A 91 -8.04 18.75 -8.08
CA PRO A 91 -7.05 19.82 -7.96
C PRO A 91 -6.33 19.89 -6.60
N GLY A 92 -7.04 19.60 -5.50
CA GLY A 92 -6.46 19.59 -4.16
C GLY A 92 -5.45 18.46 -4.02
N HIS A 93 -5.80 17.26 -4.48
CA HIS A 93 -4.88 16.13 -4.47
C HIS A 93 -3.66 16.31 -5.39
N LYS A 94 -3.80 17.02 -6.51
CA LYS A 94 -2.65 17.39 -7.36
C LYS A 94 -1.68 18.32 -6.65
N ILE A 95 -2.20 19.29 -5.89
CA ILE A 95 -1.38 20.20 -5.07
C ILE A 95 -0.69 19.40 -3.95
N MET A 96 -1.41 18.51 -3.26
CA MET A 96 -0.83 17.66 -2.22
C MET A 96 0.27 16.74 -2.77
N ARG A 97 0.05 16.12 -3.94
CA ARG A 97 1.06 15.31 -4.64
C ARG A 97 2.35 16.10 -4.81
N PHE A 98 2.26 17.33 -5.31
CA PHE A 98 3.41 18.18 -5.56
C PHE A 98 4.21 18.46 -4.27
N TRP A 99 3.52 18.85 -3.20
CA TRP A 99 4.16 19.12 -1.91
C TRP A 99 4.76 17.87 -1.28
N PHE A 100 4.01 16.76 -1.21
CA PHE A 100 4.49 15.53 -0.57
C PHE A 100 5.58 14.83 -1.36
N THR A 101 5.62 14.96 -2.69
CA THR A 101 6.78 14.51 -3.50
C THR A 101 8.03 15.31 -3.16
N ARG A 102 7.90 16.60 -2.82
CA ARG A 102 9.04 17.45 -2.43
C ARG A 102 9.52 17.18 -1.01
N THR A 103 8.62 16.85 -0.09
CA THR A 103 8.98 16.58 1.31
C THR A 103 9.36 15.12 1.58
N GLY A 104 9.40 14.26 0.54
CA GLY A 104 9.73 12.83 0.67
C GLY A 104 8.60 11.95 1.20
N ASN A 105 7.37 12.50 1.26
CA ASN A 105 6.18 11.75 1.67
C ASN A 105 5.55 10.94 0.52
N VAL A 106 6.00 11.17 -0.71
CA VAL A 106 5.71 10.36 -1.90
C VAL A 106 7.05 10.02 -2.57
N PRO A 107 7.34 8.74 -2.88
CA PRO A 107 8.58 8.37 -3.55
C PRO A 107 8.63 8.96 -4.96
N LYS A 108 9.82 9.41 -5.37
CA LYS A 108 10.06 9.95 -6.72
C LYS A 108 10.31 8.86 -7.76
N GLN A 109 10.76 7.70 -7.31
CA GLN A 109 11.13 6.53 -8.12
C GLN A 109 10.71 5.28 -7.36
N VAL A 110 10.28 4.26 -8.10
CA VAL A 110 9.81 2.97 -7.61
C VAL A 110 10.39 1.84 -8.44
#